data_AF-A0A351FTJ1-F1
#
_entry.id   AF-A0A351FTJ1-F1
#
_cell.length_a   1.000
_cell.length_b   1.000
_cell.length_c   1.000
_cell.angle_alpha   90.00
_cell.angle_beta   90.00
_cell.angle_gamma   90.00
#
_symmetry.space_group_name_H-M   'P 1'
#
loop_
_entity.id
_entity.type
_entity.pdbx_description
1 polymer ?
#
loop_
_entity_poly.entity_id
_entity_poly.type
_entity_poly.pdbx_seq_one_letter_code
_entity_poly.pdbx_strand_id
1 'polypeptide(L)'
;MKYQMKTWNACCRVGLATVVILCITVASSVAEGARILSATISLEGKTLLEAMTSDDGRVDADGVWEYLKTMKFKPTQHFIDLQVPQVATEKKLVSEVRPGQMGKLLVNITYGGMALPRELTIKRVARDKQGREWTLDPSEIDRMFDRRYIRRLQVPRLANPRKSKR
;
A
#
# COMPACT_ATOMS: atom_id res chain seq x y z
N MET A 1 -40.12 36.94 60.62
CA MET A 1 -38.86 37.66 60.33
C MET A 1 -37.98 37.65 61.57
N LYS A 2 -36.68 37.31 61.37
CA LYS A 2 -35.53 37.28 62.30
C LYS A 2 -35.03 35.87 62.66
N TYR A 3 -33.93 35.53 61.98
CA TYR A 3 -33.03 34.41 62.20
C TYR A 3 -32.23 34.60 63.50
N GLN A 4 -32.06 33.52 64.27
CA GLN A 4 -30.98 33.36 65.26
C GLN A 4 -30.49 31.90 65.21
N MET A 5 -29.24 31.73 64.78
CA MET A 5 -28.50 30.47 64.81
C MET A 5 -28.13 30.11 66.24
N LYS A 6 -28.22 28.82 66.58
CA LYS A 6 -27.50 28.24 67.72
C LYS A 6 -27.00 26.85 67.33
N THR A 7 -25.69 26.74 67.18
CA THR A 7 -24.91 25.54 66.91
C THR A 7 -24.76 24.70 68.17
N TRP A 8 -25.03 23.39 68.12
CA TRP A 8 -24.51 22.40 69.09
C TRP A 8 -24.19 21.08 68.38
N ASN A 9 -23.13 20.47 68.86
CA ASN A 9 -22.26 19.50 68.21
C ASN A 9 -22.77 18.05 68.23
N ALA A 10 -22.20 17.30 67.28
CA ALA A 10 -21.81 15.89 67.37
C ALA A 10 -22.92 14.84 67.53
N CYS A 11 -23.06 13.98 66.51
CA CYS A 11 -22.85 12.54 66.70
C CYS A 11 -22.79 11.78 65.38
N CYS A 12 -21.99 10.71 65.37
CA CYS A 12 -22.01 9.57 64.44
C CYS A 12 -21.51 9.85 63.01
N ARG A 13 -20.23 9.59 62.69
CA ARG A 13 -19.71 8.26 62.31
C ARG A 13 -20.75 7.42 61.54
N VAL A 14 -20.72 7.48 60.21
CA VAL A 14 -20.73 6.28 59.34
C VAL A 14 -19.93 6.64 58.09
N GLY A 15 -18.83 5.93 57.87
CA GLY A 15 -18.03 6.05 56.66
C GLY A 15 -18.74 5.43 55.46
N LEU A 16 -18.57 6.04 54.30
CA LEU A 16 -18.79 5.40 53.00
C LEU A 16 -17.86 6.09 52.01
N ALA A 17 -16.60 5.66 52.01
CA ALA A 17 -15.69 5.93 50.91
C ALA A 17 -16.11 5.03 49.74
N THR A 18 -16.90 5.58 48.82
CA THR A 18 -17.27 4.91 47.57
C THR A 18 -16.02 4.86 46.70
N VAL A 19 -15.30 3.74 46.72
CA VAL A 19 -14.21 3.45 45.79
C VAL A 19 -14.83 3.20 44.42
N VAL A 20 -14.85 4.23 43.57
CA VAL A 20 -15.16 4.08 42.15
C VAL A 20 -13.96 3.39 41.50
N ILE A 21 -14.01 2.06 41.41
CA ILE A 21 -13.11 1.28 40.56
C ILE A 21 -13.58 1.52 39.12
N LEU A 22 -13.07 2.60 38.50
CA LEU A 22 -13.13 2.77 37.06
C LEU A 22 -12.20 1.71 36.46
N CYS A 23 -12.75 0.54 36.14
CA CYS A 23 -12.10 -0.43 35.28
C CYS A 23 -11.87 0.23 33.92
N ILE A 24 -10.72 0.89 33.77
CA ILE A 24 -10.15 1.21 32.46
C ILE A 24 -9.81 -0.16 31.86
N THR A 25 -10.80 -0.76 31.20
CA THR A 25 -10.54 -1.80 30.22
C THR A 25 -9.74 -1.10 29.13
N VAL A 26 -8.43 -1.17 29.25
CA VAL A 26 -7.52 -0.88 28.15
C VAL A 26 -7.79 -1.99 27.15
N ALA A 27 -8.83 -1.80 26.33
CA ALA A 27 -8.93 -2.47 25.06
C ALA A 27 -7.60 -2.16 24.38
N SER A 28 -6.71 -3.13 24.39
CA SER A 28 -5.52 -3.10 23.57
C SER A 28 -6.03 -3.17 22.15
N SER A 29 -6.42 -2.02 21.60
CA SER A 29 -6.50 -1.85 20.18
C SER A 29 -5.08 -2.17 19.72
N VAL A 30 -4.91 -3.37 19.18
CA VAL A 30 -3.77 -3.70 18.35
C VAL A 30 -3.68 -2.55 17.37
N ALA A 31 -2.71 -1.66 17.59
CA ALA A 31 -2.30 -0.71 16.59
C ALA A 31 -1.70 -1.56 15.47
N GLU A 32 -2.57 -2.02 14.57
CA GLU A 32 -2.16 -2.71 13.36
C GLU A 32 -1.29 -1.73 12.59
N GLY A 33 0.01 -1.96 12.66
CA GLY A 33 0.99 -1.09 12.05
C GLY A 33 0.74 -1.03 10.55
N ALA A 34 0.60 0.17 10.01
CA ALA A 34 0.46 0.37 8.57
C ALA A 34 1.65 -0.29 7.84
N ARG A 35 1.37 -1.22 6.94
CA ARG A 35 2.38 -1.86 6.10
C ARG A 35 2.57 -1.00 4.85
N ILE A 36 3.79 -0.48 4.69
CA ILE A 36 4.16 0.32 3.52
C ILE A 36 4.36 -0.62 2.32
N LEU A 37 3.69 -0.30 1.22
CA LEU A 37 3.84 -0.97 -0.07
C LEU A 37 4.60 -0.03 -1.02
N SER A 38 5.74 -0.48 -1.53
CA SER A 38 6.49 0.22 -2.58
C SER A 38 6.41 -0.56 -3.87
N ALA A 39 6.08 0.13 -4.97
CA ALA A 39 6.05 -0.41 -6.31
C ALA A 39 7.02 0.33 -7.23
N THR A 40 7.66 -0.41 -8.13
CA THR A 40 8.68 0.10 -9.05
C THR A 40 8.48 -0.50 -10.43
N ILE A 41 8.76 0.30 -11.46
CA ILE A 41 8.87 -0.15 -12.85
C ILE A 41 10.28 0.18 -13.29
N SER A 42 11.04 -0.85 -13.66
CA SER A 42 12.44 -0.72 -14.06
C SER A 42 12.66 -1.25 -15.46
N LEU A 43 13.56 -0.61 -16.22
CA LEU A 43 13.98 -1.06 -17.54
C LEU A 43 15.52 -1.08 -17.57
N GLU A 44 16.10 -2.22 -17.94
CA GLU A 44 17.55 -2.42 -17.97
C GLU A 44 18.25 -2.13 -16.63
N GLY A 45 17.59 -2.51 -15.52
CA GLY A 45 18.09 -2.29 -14.17
C GLY A 45 17.96 -0.84 -13.66
N LYS A 46 17.46 0.09 -14.49
CA LYS A 46 17.16 1.47 -14.08
C LYS A 46 15.70 1.58 -13.67
N THR A 47 15.44 2.02 -12.44
CA THR A 47 14.08 2.37 -12.00
C THR A 47 13.62 3.57 -12.82
N LEU A 48 12.51 3.43 -13.53
CA LEU A 48 11.89 4.49 -14.32
C LEU A 48 10.78 5.18 -13.51
N LEU A 49 9.93 4.38 -12.87
CA LEU A 49 8.77 4.86 -12.13
C LEU A 49 8.73 4.25 -10.73
N GLU A 50 8.27 5.05 -9.75
CA GLU A 50 8.11 4.65 -8.36
C GLU A 50 6.73 5.03 -7.83
N ALA A 51 6.16 4.19 -6.97
CA ALA A 51 4.90 4.46 -6.27
C ALA A 51 4.97 3.92 -4.84
N MET A 52 4.27 4.59 -3.93
CA MET A 52 4.11 4.16 -2.55
C MET A 52 2.65 4.27 -2.13
N THR A 53 2.20 3.29 -1.35
CA THR A 53 0.93 3.30 -0.62
C THR A 53 1.10 2.53 0.69
N SER A 54 0.04 2.39 1.48
CA SER A 54 0.04 1.56 2.68
C SER A 54 -1.28 0.79 2.84
N ASP A 55 -1.23 -0.35 3.51
CA ASP A 55 -2.41 -1.10 3.96
C ASP A 55 -2.27 -1.51 5.44
N ASP A 56 -3.25 -2.24 5.96
CA ASP A 56 -3.30 -2.75 7.34
C ASP A 56 -2.51 -4.05 7.55
N GLY A 57 -1.81 -4.53 6.52
CA GLY A 57 -1.06 -5.78 6.56
C GLY A 57 -1.88 -7.07 6.41
N ARG A 58 -3.22 -7.00 6.35
CA ARG A 58 -4.10 -8.17 6.28
C ARG A 58 -4.25 -8.74 4.87
N VAL A 59 -4.00 -7.91 3.85
CA VAL A 59 -4.07 -8.31 2.45
C VAL A 59 -2.89 -9.24 2.10
N ASP A 60 -3.17 -10.38 1.47
CA ASP A 60 -2.14 -11.31 1.01
C ASP A 60 -1.43 -10.82 -0.27
N ALA A 61 -0.46 -11.61 -0.78
CA ALA A 61 0.31 -11.18 -1.94
C ALA A 61 -0.55 -10.98 -3.21
N ASP A 62 -1.64 -11.74 -3.37
CA ASP A 62 -2.54 -11.62 -4.50
C ASP A 62 -3.32 -10.32 -4.42
N GLY A 63 -3.88 -9.99 -3.25
CA GLY A 63 -4.55 -8.70 -3.05
C GLY A 63 -3.58 -7.52 -3.11
N VAL A 64 -2.33 -7.68 -2.67
CA VAL A 64 -1.32 -6.63 -2.80
C VAL A 64 -1.02 -6.34 -4.27
N TRP A 65 -0.94 -7.36 -5.12
CA TRP A 65 -0.74 -7.19 -6.55
C TRP A 65 -1.83 -6.34 -7.21
N GLU A 66 -3.09 -6.49 -6.75
CA GLU A 66 -4.23 -5.73 -7.26
C GLU A 66 -4.12 -4.21 -7.01
N TYR A 67 -3.36 -3.75 -6.00
CA TYR A 67 -3.11 -2.32 -5.81
C TYR A 67 -2.43 -1.64 -7.01
N LEU A 68 -1.67 -2.40 -7.83
CA LEU A 68 -1.05 -1.86 -9.04
C LEU A 68 -2.07 -1.27 -10.03
N LYS A 69 -3.35 -1.69 -9.96
CA LYS A 69 -4.43 -1.17 -10.83
C LYS A 69 -4.84 0.26 -10.50
N THR A 70 -4.58 0.72 -9.27
CA THR A 70 -5.00 2.04 -8.78
C THR A 70 -3.83 2.94 -8.39
N MET A 71 -2.62 2.39 -8.30
CA MET A 71 -1.41 3.14 -7.99
C MET A 71 -1.08 4.16 -9.08
N LYS A 72 -0.83 5.39 -8.63
CA LYS A 72 -0.17 6.42 -9.44
C LYS A 72 1.32 6.39 -9.17
N PHE A 73 2.10 6.53 -10.23
CA PHE A 73 3.55 6.49 -10.22
C PHE A 73 4.14 7.87 -10.50
N LYS A 74 5.21 8.16 -9.77
CA LYS A 74 6.07 9.32 -9.97
C LYS A 74 7.21 8.95 -10.93
N PRO A 75 7.52 9.80 -11.92
CA PRO A 75 8.69 9.60 -12.75
C PRO A 75 9.98 9.87 -11.96
N THR A 76 10.96 8.99 -12.13
CA THR A 76 12.34 9.20 -11.68
C THR A 76 13.14 9.99 -12.72
N GLN A 77 14.38 10.37 -12.38
CA GLN A 77 15.28 11.01 -13.34
C GLN A 77 15.48 10.16 -14.60
N HIS A 78 15.66 8.84 -14.46
CA HIS A 78 15.85 7.95 -15.61
C HIS A 78 14.67 7.91 -16.57
N PHE A 79 13.45 8.14 -16.09
CA PHE A 79 12.28 8.26 -16.97
C PHE A 79 12.22 9.62 -17.66
N ILE A 80 12.60 10.70 -16.96
CA ILE A 80 12.71 12.04 -17.53
C ILE A 80 13.75 12.05 -18.67
N ASP A 81 14.85 11.33 -18.49
CA ASP A 81 15.92 11.20 -19.49
C ASP A 81 15.45 10.50 -20.78
N LEU A 82 14.32 9.77 -20.75
CA LEU A 82 13.68 9.21 -21.96
C LEU A 82 12.99 10.28 -22.82
N GLN A 83 12.94 11.54 -22.36
CA GLN A 83 12.37 12.69 -23.05
C GLN A 83 10.97 12.42 -23.61
N VAL A 84 10.12 11.76 -22.82
CA VAL A 84 8.72 11.48 -23.20
C VAL A 84 8.00 12.82 -23.41
N PRO A 85 7.42 13.09 -24.59
CA PRO A 85 6.79 14.37 -24.90
C PRO A 85 5.74 14.77 -23.85
N GLN A 86 5.62 16.06 -23.54
CA GLN A 86 4.65 16.53 -22.56
C GLN A 86 3.20 16.29 -22.99
N VAL A 87 2.94 16.22 -24.30
CA VAL A 87 1.63 15.93 -24.88
C VAL A 87 1.30 14.44 -24.93
N ALA A 88 2.26 13.56 -24.63
CA ALA A 88 2.04 12.12 -24.69
C ALA A 88 1.10 11.65 -23.58
N THR A 89 -0.02 11.04 -23.97
CA THR A 89 -1.02 10.44 -23.07
C THR A 89 -0.65 9.03 -22.64
N GLU A 90 0.26 8.38 -23.36
CA GLU A 90 0.74 7.04 -23.08
C GLU A 90 2.22 6.90 -23.46
N LYS A 91 2.86 5.89 -22.87
CA LYS A 91 4.21 5.47 -23.24
C LYS A 91 4.28 3.96 -23.20
N LYS A 92 4.69 3.35 -24.30
CA LYS A 92 5.03 1.93 -24.35
C LYS A 92 6.49 1.74 -23.97
N LEU A 93 6.73 0.93 -22.95
CA LEU A 93 8.04 0.44 -22.55
C LEU A 93 8.22 -0.95 -23.15
N VAL A 94 9.35 -1.19 -23.80
CA VAL A 94 9.63 -2.47 -24.45
C VAL A 94 10.98 -2.95 -23.97
N SER A 95 11.04 -4.19 -23.47
CA SER A 95 12.29 -4.88 -23.26
C SER A 95 12.72 -5.50 -24.59
N GLU A 96 13.90 -5.12 -25.07
CA GLU A 96 14.57 -5.92 -26.09
C GLU A 96 14.98 -7.25 -25.46
N VAL A 97 14.37 -8.35 -25.92
CA VAL A 97 14.67 -9.69 -25.45
C VAL A 97 15.30 -10.47 -26.58
N ARG A 98 16.59 -10.78 -26.47
CA ARG A 98 17.22 -11.76 -27.37
C ARG A 98 16.81 -13.17 -26.96
N PRO A 99 16.78 -14.14 -27.90
CA PRO A 99 16.56 -15.54 -27.55
C PRO A 99 17.51 -15.99 -26.42
N GLY A 100 16.96 -16.58 -25.36
CA GLY A 100 17.73 -17.04 -24.20
C GLY A 100 18.04 -15.98 -23.13
N GLN A 101 17.65 -14.70 -23.32
CA GLN A 101 17.81 -13.67 -22.30
C GLN A 101 16.52 -13.44 -21.50
N MET A 102 16.66 -13.13 -20.21
CA MET A 102 15.53 -12.65 -19.41
C MET A 102 15.14 -11.24 -19.84
N GLY A 103 13.84 -10.96 -19.81
CA GLY A 103 13.33 -9.60 -20.01
C GLY A 103 13.94 -8.64 -18.99
N LYS A 104 14.30 -7.44 -19.45
CA LYS A 104 14.91 -6.38 -18.65
C LYS A 104 13.88 -5.37 -18.11
N LEU A 105 12.61 -5.51 -18.51
CA LEU A 105 11.49 -4.74 -18.00
C LEU A 105 10.90 -5.48 -16.79
N LEU A 106 10.90 -4.82 -15.63
CA LEU A 106 10.51 -5.38 -14.35
C LEU A 106 9.42 -4.52 -13.73
N VAL A 107 8.31 -5.14 -13.36
CA VAL A 107 7.29 -4.55 -12.48
C VAL A 107 7.39 -5.27 -11.14
N ASN A 108 7.63 -4.54 -10.06
CA ASN A 108 7.79 -5.12 -8.73
C ASN A 108 6.97 -4.34 -7.72
N ILE A 109 6.23 -5.03 -6.86
CA ILE A 109 5.53 -4.47 -5.69
C ILE A 109 5.91 -5.27 -4.45
N THR A 110 6.31 -4.55 -3.41
CA THR A 110 6.67 -5.14 -2.12
C THR A 110 5.46 -5.90 -1.58
N TYR A 111 5.68 -7.12 -1.06
CA TYR A 111 4.64 -8.05 -0.61
C TYR A 111 3.77 -8.71 -1.71
N GLY A 112 3.62 -8.11 -2.88
CA GLY A 112 2.82 -8.69 -3.98
C GLY A 112 3.61 -9.46 -5.05
N GLY A 113 4.93 -9.26 -5.12
CA GLY A 113 5.82 -9.99 -6.03
C GLY A 113 6.29 -9.16 -7.22
N MET A 114 6.78 -9.84 -8.26
CA MET A 114 7.38 -9.20 -9.43
C MET A 114 6.99 -9.88 -10.75
N ALA A 115 6.88 -9.14 -11.83
CA ALA A 115 6.66 -9.67 -13.19
C ALA A 115 7.68 -9.08 -14.17
N LEU A 116 7.99 -9.86 -15.20
CA LEU A 116 8.94 -9.50 -16.27
C LEU A 116 8.22 -9.43 -17.62
N PRO A 117 7.35 -8.43 -17.84
CA PRO A 117 6.66 -8.30 -19.12
C PRO A 117 7.66 -7.96 -20.23
N ARG A 118 7.34 -8.37 -21.48
CA ARG A 118 8.13 -7.97 -22.66
C ARG A 118 7.84 -6.52 -23.05
N GLU A 119 6.60 -6.11 -22.85
CA GLU A 119 6.12 -4.77 -23.12
C GLU A 119 5.15 -4.33 -22.03
N LEU A 120 5.12 -3.02 -21.76
CA LEU A 120 4.24 -2.43 -20.76
C LEU A 120 3.80 -1.06 -21.23
N THR A 121 2.49 -0.85 -21.36
CA THR A 121 1.93 0.46 -21.64
C THR A 121 1.57 1.15 -20.32
N ILE A 122 2.14 2.34 -20.11
CA ILE A 122 1.78 3.24 -19.03
C ILE A 122 0.97 4.41 -19.59
N LYS A 123 -0.02 4.86 -18.83
CA LYS A 123 -0.91 5.96 -19.20
C LYS A 123 -0.64 7.16 -18.32
N ARG A 124 -0.62 8.35 -18.92
CA ARG A 124 -0.50 9.60 -18.20
C ARG A 124 -1.86 9.97 -17.62
N VAL A 125 -1.87 10.41 -16.37
CA VAL A 125 -3.04 10.91 -15.66
C VAL A 125 -2.75 12.30 -15.11
N ALA A 126 -3.78 13.00 -14.62
CA ALA A 126 -3.60 14.29 -13.96
C ALA A 126 -2.57 14.16 -12.82
N ARG A 127 -1.51 14.98 -12.91
CA ARG A 127 -0.44 15.05 -11.91
C ARG A 127 -1.02 15.46 -10.57
N ASP A 128 -0.71 14.71 -9.53
CA ASP A 128 -1.12 15.04 -8.17
C ASP A 128 -0.07 15.87 -7.42
N LYS A 129 -0.39 16.22 -6.16
CA LYS A 129 0.48 17.02 -5.29
C LYS A 129 1.84 16.35 -4.99
N GLN A 130 1.95 15.04 -5.22
CA GLN A 130 3.17 14.26 -5.00
C GLN A 130 3.98 14.07 -6.30
N GLY A 131 3.54 14.68 -7.41
CA GLY A 131 4.18 14.55 -8.71
C GLY A 131 3.91 13.21 -9.40
N ARG A 132 2.93 12.43 -8.91
CA ARG A 132 2.55 11.16 -9.54
C ARG A 132 1.61 11.45 -10.69
N GLU A 133 1.94 10.94 -11.86
CA GLU A 133 1.23 11.26 -13.10
C GLU A 133 1.16 10.10 -14.09
N TRP A 134 1.61 8.91 -13.71
CA TRP A 134 1.56 7.71 -14.55
C TRP A 134 0.78 6.59 -13.86
N THR A 135 0.02 5.80 -14.61
CA THR A 135 -0.68 4.61 -14.12
C THR A 135 -0.45 3.43 -15.05
N LEU A 136 -0.59 2.23 -14.51
CA LEU A 136 -0.65 1.00 -15.29
C LEU A 136 -2.07 0.75 -15.77
N ASP A 137 -2.21 0.12 -16.95
CA ASP A 137 -3.50 -0.37 -17.42
C ASP A 137 -3.92 -1.59 -16.60
N PRO A 138 -5.12 -1.63 -16.01
CA PRO A 138 -5.59 -2.78 -15.22
C PRO A 138 -5.53 -4.11 -15.99
N SER A 139 -5.75 -4.10 -17.30
CA SER A 139 -5.68 -5.30 -18.14
C SER A 139 -4.25 -5.85 -18.29
N GLU A 140 -3.22 -5.00 -18.22
CA GLU A 140 -1.82 -5.43 -18.17
C GLU A 140 -1.52 -6.09 -16.82
N ILE A 141 -2.05 -5.54 -15.72
CA ILE A 141 -1.88 -6.12 -14.37
C ILE A 141 -2.48 -7.53 -14.31
N ASP A 142 -3.67 -7.71 -14.86
CA ASP A 142 -4.33 -9.02 -14.94
C ASP A 142 -3.54 -10.00 -15.81
N ARG A 143 -3.01 -9.56 -16.96
CA ARG A 143 -2.16 -10.40 -17.82
C ARG A 143 -0.84 -10.81 -17.17
N MET A 144 -0.25 -9.92 -16.37
CA MET A 144 0.99 -10.18 -15.65
C MET A 144 0.79 -11.05 -14.40
N PHE A 145 -0.43 -11.08 -13.83
CA PHE A 145 -0.76 -11.80 -12.60
C PHE A 145 -0.26 -13.24 -12.63
N ASP A 146 -0.60 -13.99 -13.68
CA ASP A 146 -0.27 -15.41 -13.80
C ASP A 146 1.22 -15.67 -14.06
N ARG A 147 1.98 -14.65 -14.47
CA ARG A 147 3.41 -14.73 -14.77
C ARG A 147 4.29 -14.14 -13.67
N ARG A 148 3.68 -13.62 -12.59
CA ARG A 148 4.44 -13.01 -11.53
C ARG A 148 5.17 -14.07 -10.70
N TYR A 149 6.37 -13.71 -10.28
CA TYR A 149 7.12 -14.42 -9.26
C TYR A 149 6.78 -13.85 -7.89
N ILE A 150 6.31 -14.72 -7.00
CA ILE A 150 6.12 -14.43 -5.59
C ILE A 150 7.29 -15.05 -4.82
N ARG A 151 7.86 -14.33 -3.85
CA ARG A 151 8.99 -14.87 -3.06
C ARG A 151 8.51 -16.09 -2.27
N ARG A 152 9.37 -17.10 -2.09
CA ARG A 152 9.04 -18.32 -1.33
C ARG A 152 8.45 -18.05 0.05
N LEU A 153 8.91 -17.00 0.73
CA LEU A 153 8.41 -16.59 2.05
C LEU A 153 6.97 -16.03 2.05
N GLN A 154 6.47 -15.59 0.90
CA GLN A 154 5.12 -15.05 0.73
C GLN A 154 4.09 -16.13 0.34
N VAL A 155 4.54 -17.24 -0.25
CA VAL A 155 3.65 -18.33 -0.70
C VAL A 155 2.77 -18.91 0.43
N PRO A 156 3.29 -19.19 1.65
CA PRO A 156 2.46 -19.69 2.75
C PRO A 156 1.40 -18.71 3.25
N ARG A 157 1.51 -17.43 2.87
CA ARG A 157 0.58 -16.36 3.28
C ARG A 157 -0.55 -16.11 2.28
N LEU A 158 -0.59 -16.86 1.18
CA LEU A 158 -1.70 -16.82 0.23
C LEU A 158 -2.90 -17.51 0.88
N ALA A 159 -3.88 -16.74 1.32
CA ALA A 159 -5.05 -17.28 2.01
C ALA A 159 -5.93 -18.07 1.04
N ASN A 160 -6.07 -17.56 -0.19
CA ASN A 160 -6.79 -18.21 -1.29
C ASN A 160 -6.08 -17.89 -2.61
N PRO A 161 -5.06 -18.66 -3.03
CA PRO A 161 -4.32 -18.39 -4.25
C PRO A 161 -5.29 -18.31 -5.44
N ARG A 162 -5.30 -17.18 -6.15
CA ARG A 162 -6.09 -17.05 -7.37
C ARG A 162 -5.55 -18.07 -8.38
N LYS A 163 -6.45 -18.93 -8.87
CA LYS A 163 -6.09 -19.91 -9.91
C LYS A 163 -5.72 -19.17 -11.19
N SER A 164 -4.58 -19.52 -11.77
CA SER A 164 -4.19 -19.04 -13.09
C SER A 164 -5.25 -19.42 -14.11
N LYS A 165 -5.61 -18.48 -14.98
CA LYS A 165 -6.46 -18.72 -16.14
C LYS A 165 -5.54 -19.26 -17.24
N ARG A 166 -5.43 -20.59 -17.33
CA ARG A 166 -4.78 -21.25 -18.47
C ARG A 166 -5.59 -21.06 -19.74
#